data_AF-A0A5P9GX15-F1
#
_entry.id   AF-A0A5P9GX15-F1
#
_cell.length_a   1.000
_cell.length_b   1.000
_cell.length_c   1.000
_cell.angle_alpha   90.00
_cell.angle_beta   90.00
_cell.angle_gamma   90.00
#
_symmetry.space_group_name_H-M   'P 1'
#
loop_
_entity.id
_entity.type
_entity.pdbx_description
1 polymer ?
#
loop_
_entity_poly.entity_id
_entity_poly.type
_entity_poly.pdbx_seq_one_letter_code
_entity_poly.pdbx_strand_id
1 'polypeptide(L)' 'MPRQERLEAKAIKRILDARTREVVGWLYEWNTGEILPRWKDGRRENVIYE' A
#
# COMPACT_ATOMS: atom_id res chain seq x y z
N MET A 1 6.88 -2.09 -27.17
CA MET A 1 7.04 -2.66 -25.82
C MET A 1 5.65 -2.92 -25.27
N PRO A 2 5.26 -4.17 -24.95
CA PRO A 2 4.00 -4.41 -24.26
C PRO A 2 4.06 -3.69 -22.91
N ARG A 3 3.07 -2.85 -22.61
CA ARG A 3 2.91 -2.29 -21.26
C ARG A 3 2.62 -3.48 -20.35
N GLN A 4 3.53 -3.79 -19.44
CA GLN A 4 3.27 -4.82 -18.45
C GLN A 4 2.09 -4.34 -17.60
N GLU A 5 0.96 -5.04 -17.70
CA GLU A 5 -0.26 -4.69 -16.99
C GLU A 5 -0.12 -5.05 -15.50
N ARG A 6 -0.76 -4.26 -14.64
CA ARG A 6 -0.85 -4.49 -13.19
C ARG A 6 -1.81 -5.65 -12.93
N LEU A 7 -1.31 -6.87 -13.05
CA LEU A 7 -2.10 -8.10 -12.94
C LEU A 7 -2.14 -8.63 -11.51
N GLU A 8 -1.01 -8.54 -10.80
CA GLU A 8 -0.84 -9.13 -9.49
C GLU A 8 -0.12 -8.16 -8.56
N ALA A 9 -0.56 -8.12 -7.31
CA ALA A 9 -0.01 -7.28 -6.26
C ALA A 9 0.17 -8.09 -4.98
N LYS A 10 1.36 -8.03 -4.39
CA LYS A 10 1.64 -8.62 -3.07
C LYS A 10 1.65 -7.55 -2.00
N ALA A 11 1.03 -7.83 -0.85
CA ALA A 11 1.14 -6.94 0.30
C ALA A 11 2.58 -7.05 0.85
N ILE A 12 3.29 -5.92 0.90
CA ILE A 12 4.67 -5.85 1.38
C ILE A 12 4.81 -5.21 2.76
N LYS A 13 3.91 -4.29 3.11
CA LYS A 13 3.91 -3.57 4.39
C LYS A 13 2.51 -3.23 4.85
N ARG A 14 2.35 -3.03 6.15
CA ARG A 14 1.15 -2.43 6.75
C ARG A 14 1.33 -0.92 6.82
N ILE A 15 0.23 -0.21 6.68
CA ILE A 15 0.14 1.23 6.91
C ILE A 15 -0.62 1.42 8.20
N LEU A 16 0.05 1.98 9.20
CA LEU A 16 -0.48 2.18 10.54
C LEU A 16 -0.76 3.66 10.77
N ASP A 17 -1.84 4.00 11.46
CA ASP A 17 -2.05 5.34 11.97
C ASP A 17 -0.93 5.71 12.94
N ALA A 18 -0.27 6.85 12.76
CA ALA A 18 0.89 7.20 13.58
C ALA A 18 0.51 7.49 15.04
N ARG A 19 -0.74 7.87 15.33
CA ARG A 19 -1.22 8.17 16.67
C ARG A 19 -1.76 6.92 17.37
N THR A 20 -2.63 6.16 16.70
CA THR A 20 -3.30 4.99 17.33
C THR A 20 -2.59 3.67 17.08
N ARG A 21 -1.66 3.62 16.11
CA ARG A 21 -0.98 2.40 15.62
C ARG A 21 -1.92 1.37 15.01
N GLU A 22 -3.17 1.74 14.73
CA GLU A 22 -4.14 0.89 14.06
C GLU A 22 -3.80 0.72 12.59
N VAL A 23 -4.12 -0.45 12.02
CA VAL A 23 -3.94 -0.70 10.59
C VAL A 23 -4.98 0.08 9.79
N VAL A 24 -4.51 1.05 9.01
CA VAL A 24 -5.35 1.91 8.15
C VAL A 24 -5.18 1.57 6.67
N GLY A 25 -4.23 0.70 6.32
CA GLY A 25 -4.03 0.24 4.96
C GLY A 25 -2.86 -0.73 4.81
N TRP A 26 -2.54 -1.06 3.56
CA TRP A 26 -1.40 -1.89 3.19
C TRP A 26 -0.71 -1.32 1.97
N LEU A 27 0.61 -1.50 1.93
CA LEU A 27 1.42 -1.16 0.77
C LEU A 27 1.56 -2.42 -0.08
N TYR A 28 1.24 -2.29 -1.37
CA TYR A 28 1.32 -3.39 -2.32
C TYR A 28 2.41 -3.12 -3.35
N GLU A 29 3.22 -4.15 -3.62
CA GLU A 29 4.13 -4.16 -4.76
C GLU A 29 3.48 -4.95 -5.90
N TRP A 30 3.32 -4.29 -7.04
CA TRP A 30 2.82 -4.88 -8.27
C TRP A 30 3.91 -5.67 -8.98
N ASN A 31 3.52 -6.63 -9.81
CA ASN A 31 4.42 -7.35 -10.72
C ASN A 31 5.25 -6.41 -11.62
N THR A 32 4.76 -5.18 -11.86
CA THR A 32 5.46 -4.12 -12.60
C THR A 32 6.59 -3.44 -11.81
N GLY A 33 6.72 -3.72 -10.51
CA GLY A 33 7.63 -3.05 -9.58
C GLY A 33 7.05 -1.75 -9.00
N GLU A 34 5.83 -1.36 -9.37
CA GLU A 34 5.17 -0.20 -8.80
C GLU A 34 4.69 -0.50 -7.38
N ILE A 35 4.88 0.45 -6.47
CA ILE A 35 4.46 0.32 -5.08
C ILE A 35 3.33 1.32 -4.82
N LEU A 36 2.17 0.82 -4.41
CA LEU A 36 0.98 1.65 -4.19
C LEU A 36 0.29 1.32 -2.86
N PRO A 37 -0.15 2.34 -2.10
CA PRO A 37 -0.94 2.13 -0.90
C PRO A 37 -2.40 1.85 -1.23
N ARG A 38 -2.99 0.89 -0.51
CA ARG A 38 -4.43 0.66 -0.47
C ARG A 38 -4.92 0.96 0.93
N TRP A 39 -5.84 1.90 1.03
CA TRP A 39 -6.39 2.41 2.29
C TRP A 39 -7.72 1.74 2.62
N LYS A 40 -7.99 1.52 3.91
CA LYS A 40 -9.26 0.95 4.36
C LYS A 40 -10.39 1.98 4.32
N ASP A 41 -10.16 3.16 4.91
CA ASP A 41 -11.16 4.24 5.07
C ASP A 41 -10.63 5.58 4.55
N GLY A 42 -10.02 5.56 3.35
CA GLY A 42 -9.47 6.74 2.70
C GLY A 42 -8.02 7.05 3.06
N ARG A 43 -7.39 7.90 2.25
CA ARG A 43 -5.98 8.26 2.39
C ARG A 43 -5.76 9.03 3.69
N ARG A 44 -4.77 8.60 4.48
CA ARG A 44 -4.31 9.32 5.67
C ARG A 44 -2.89 9.84 5.44
N GLU A 45 -2.59 10.99 6.04
CA GLU A 45 -1.28 11.65 5.86
C GLU A 45 -0.30 11.29 6.98
N ASN A 46 -0.79 11.09 8.20
CA ASN A 46 0.05 10.81 9.37
C ASN A 46 0.12 9.30 9.65
N VAL A 47 0.94 8.60 8.86
CA VAL A 47 1.04 7.13 8.91
C VAL A 47 2.47 6.60 8.98
N ILE A 48 2.60 5.39 9.51
CA ILE A 48 3.84 4.63 9.61
C ILE A 48 3.75 3.40 8.71
N TYR A 49 4.79 3.17 7.91
CA TYR A 49 4.90 1.97 7.08
C TYR A 49 5.75 0.94 7.81
N GLU A 50 5.12 -0.16 8.21
CA GLU A 50 5.76 -1.27 8.93
C GLU A 50 5.75 -2.54 8.08
#